data_AF-K2EJW1-F1
#
_entry.id   AF-K2EJW1-F1
#
_cell.length_a   1.000
_cell.length_b   1.000
_cell.length_c   1.000
_cell.angle_alpha   90.00
_cell.angle_beta   90.00
_cell.angle_gamma   90.00
#
_symmetry.space_group_name_H-M   'P 1'
#
loop_
_entity.id
_entity.type
_entity.pdbx_description
1 polymer ?
#
loop_
_entity_poly.entity_id
_entity_poly.type
_entity_poly.pdbx_seq_one_letter_code
_entity_poly.pdbx_strand_id
1 'polypeptide(L)'
;MEDKNKRLKRFQNGPPIEVMETLLNSLVNYFNREINQAATLNLWTLVILGIHAVALTITEGIFGKKGLTGFTFFLKSFIDSTDDGCDFSTIAADIHQHRNIIAHQWLSVSGYHLGYDFEMKKGWDKRGDTIFFNPIKYHALYKKAFSASGKIWKYENLLSEKDAVDSKNRLIEKYERR
;
A
#
# COMPACT_ATOMS: atom_id res chain seq x y z
N MET A 1 -20.61 8.92 15.32
CA MET A 1 -19.15 8.69 15.37
C MET A 1 -18.81 8.28 16.80
N GLU A 2 -18.14 7.15 17.02
CA GLU A 2 -17.74 6.72 18.38
C GLU A 2 -16.72 7.69 18.99
N ASP A 3 -16.87 8.03 20.28
CA ASP A 3 -15.95 8.85 21.06
C ASP A 3 -14.51 8.29 21.07
N LYS A 4 -13.51 9.18 21.08
CA LYS A 4 -12.07 8.82 21.01
C LYS A 4 -11.66 7.96 22.21
N ASN A 5 -12.08 8.30 23.43
CA ASN A 5 -11.70 7.56 24.63
C ASN A 5 -12.38 6.20 24.69
N LYS A 6 -13.64 6.12 24.25
CA LYS A 6 -14.36 4.84 24.11
C LYS A 6 -13.65 3.91 23.11
N ARG A 7 -13.25 4.44 21.96
CA ARG A 7 -12.51 3.70 20.93
C ARG A 7 -11.14 3.24 21.43
N LEU A 8 -10.40 4.10 22.12
CA LEU A 8 -9.11 3.75 22.70
C LEU A 8 -9.25 2.60 23.70
N LYS A 9 -10.23 2.66 24.61
CA LYS A 9 -10.52 1.57 25.55
C LYS A 9 -10.86 0.26 24.82
N ARG A 10 -11.63 0.33 23.74
CA ARG A 10 -11.94 -0.84 22.89
C ARG A 10 -10.67 -1.44 22.29
N PHE A 11 -9.76 -0.61 21.77
CA PHE A 11 -8.48 -1.08 21.26
C PHE A 11 -7.59 -1.67 22.35
N GLN A 12 -7.44 -1.01 23.49
CA GLN A 12 -6.60 -1.49 24.60
C GLN A 12 -7.09 -2.82 25.17
N ASN A 13 -8.40 -2.99 25.34
CA ASN A 13 -8.99 -4.18 25.97
C ASN A 13 -9.39 -5.29 24.99
N GLY A 14 -9.51 -4.97 23.69
CA GLY A 14 -9.90 -5.92 22.66
C GLY A 14 -8.75 -6.80 22.16
N PRO A 15 -9.05 -7.85 21.38
CA PRO A 15 -8.03 -8.67 20.72
C PRO A 15 -7.24 -7.84 19.68
N PRO A 16 -6.02 -8.25 19.29
CA PRO A 16 -5.23 -7.54 18.29
C PRO A 16 -5.96 -7.26 16.96
N ILE A 17 -6.80 -8.21 16.53
CA ILE A 17 -7.60 -8.10 15.30
C ILE A 17 -8.47 -6.83 15.28
N GLU A 18 -8.96 -6.39 16.43
CA GLU A 18 -9.89 -5.26 16.55
C GLU A 18 -9.33 -3.96 15.96
N VAL A 19 -8.10 -3.59 16.35
CA VAL A 19 -7.46 -2.34 15.89
C VAL A 19 -6.94 -2.48 14.46
N MET A 20 -6.50 -3.68 14.08
CA MET A 20 -6.00 -3.97 12.73
C MET A 20 -7.13 -3.91 11.69
N GLU A 21 -8.25 -4.58 11.94
CA GLU A 21 -9.42 -4.50 11.06
C GLU A 21 -10.05 -3.11 11.07
N THR A 22 -10.04 -2.41 12.20
CA THR A 22 -10.49 -1.01 12.22
C THR A 22 -9.64 -0.13 11.30
N LEU A 23 -8.31 -0.33 11.27
CA LEU A 23 -7.42 0.35 10.33
C LEU A 23 -7.74 -0.02 8.88
N LEU A 24 -7.84 -1.30 8.55
CA LEU A 24 -8.10 -1.76 7.18
C LEU A 24 -9.46 -1.26 6.67
N ASN A 25 -10.51 -1.35 7.50
CA ASN A 25 -11.83 -0.80 7.17
C ASN A 25 -11.79 0.72 6.97
N SER A 26 -11.01 1.45 7.78
CA SER A 26 -10.81 2.88 7.57
C SER A 26 -10.13 3.17 6.22
N LEU A 27 -9.12 2.39 5.84
CA LEU A 27 -8.46 2.56 4.54
C LEU A 27 -9.42 2.29 3.38
N VAL A 28 -10.26 1.27 3.48
CA VAL A 28 -11.30 0.97 2.48
C VAL A 28 -12.31 2.11 2.35
N ASN A 29 -12.82 2.61 3.48
CA ASN A 29 -13.91 3.60 3.49
C ASN A 29 -13.46 5.01 3.08
N TYR A 30 -12.19 5.37 3.35
CA TYR A 30 -11.68 6.72 3.12
C TYR A 30 -10.61 6.74 2.02
N PHE A 31 -9.45 6.10 2.24
CA PHE A 31 -8.32 6.20 1.30
C PHE A 31 -8.60 5.55 -0.06
N ASN A 32 -9.13 4.32 -0.08
CA ASN A 32 -9.36 3.59 -1.33
C ASN A 32 -10.40 4.26 -2.21
N ARG A 33 -11.37 4.95 -1.61
CA ARG A 33 -12.35 5.76 -2.34
C ARG A 33 -11.65 6.88 -3.12
N GLU A 34 -10.77 7.63 -2.48
CA GLU A 34 -10.02 8.72 -3.13
C GLU A 34 -9.07 8.19 -4.21
N ILE A 35 -8.38 7.08 -3.95
CA ILE A 35 -7.51 6.42 -4.93
C ILE A 35 -8.31 6.00 -6.17
N ASN A 36 -9.49 5.42 -5.97
CA ASN A 36 -10.36 5.02 -7.07
C ASN A 36 -10.87 6.24 -7.86
N GLN A 37 -11.27 7.31 -7.17
CA GLN A 37 -11.69 8.56 -7.83
C GLN A 37 -10.56 9.15 -8.68
N ALA A 38 -9.34 9.21 -8.14
CA ALA A 38 -8.17 9.67 -8.89
C ALA A 38 -7.91 8.83 -10.15
N ALA A 39 -8.07 7.50 -10.05
CA ALA A 39 -7.94 6.61 -11.20
C ALA A 39 -9.01 6.87 -12.28
N THR A 40 -10.27 7.14 -11.90
CA THR A 40 -11.33 7.49 -12.88
C THR A 40 -11.05 8.80 -13.63
N LEU A 41 -10.26 9.70 -13.02
CA LEU A 41 -9.84 10.97 -13.60
C LEU A 41 -8.46 10.89 -14.29
N ASN A 42 -7.89 9.68 -14.44
CA ASN A 42 -6.56 9.43 -14.98
C ASN A 42 -5.43 10.17 -14.25
N LEU A 43 -5.60 10.47 -12.96
CA LEU A 43 -4.60 11.13 -12.12
C LEU A 43 -3.62 10.10 -11.55
N TRP A 44 -2.91 9.38 -12.42
CA TRP A 44 -2.12 8.19 -12.08
C TRP A 44 -0.98 8.44 -11.09
N THR A 45 -0.38 9.63 -11.13
CA THR A 45 0.56 10.07 -10.11
C THR A 45 -0.06 10.02 -8.71
N LEU A 46 -1.27 10.54 -8.52
CA LEU A 46 -1.97 10.52 -7.24
C LEU A 46 -2.36 9.10 -6.84
N VAL A 47 -2.74 8.26 -7.80
CA VAL A 47 -3.04 6.84 -7.55
C VAL A 47 -1.81 6.12 -6.98
N ILE A 48 -0.63 6.31 -7.60
CA ILE A 48 0.62 5.68 -7.15
C ILE A 48 1.01 6.19 -5.75
N LEU A 49 0.93 7.51 -5.53
CA LEU A 49 1.20 8.10 -4.21
C LEU A 49 0.25 7.56 -3.14
N GLY A 50 -1.04 7.47 -3.44
CA GLY A 50 -2.07 6.97 -2.53
C GLY A 50 -1.85 5.50 -2.17
N ILE A 51 -1.62 4.64 -3.18
CA ILE A 51 -1.31 3.22 -2.95
C ILE A 51 -0.06 3.07 -2.09
N HIS A 52 1.00 3.85 -2.37
CA HIS A 52 2.22 3.80 -1.59
C HIS A 52 2.01 4.24 -0.13
N ALA A 53 1.22 5.28 0.10
CA ALA A 53 0.88 5.74 1.45
C ALA A 53 0.08 4.67 2.23
N VAL A 54 -0.89 4.01 1.58
CA VAL A 54 -1.66 2.91 2.17
C VAL A 54 -0.75 1.73 2.49
N ALA A 55 0.12 1.35 1.54
CA ALA A 55 1.08 0.27 1.73
C ALA A 55 1.94 0.50 2.97
N LEU A 56 2.56 1.68 3.11
CA LEU A 56 3.38 2.00 4.28
C LEU A 56 2.55 2.08 5.57
N THR A 57 1.33 2.62 5.52
CA THR A 57 0.46 2.66 6.70
C THR A 57 0.21 1.26 7.25
N ILE A 58 -0.10 0.31 6.35
CA ILE A 58 -0.32 -1.09 6.69
C ILE A 58 0.98 -1.74 7.18
N THR A 59 2.08 -1.61 6.44
CA THR A 59 3.31 -2.34 6.77
C THR A 59 3.96 -1.84 8.04
N GLU A 60 3.90 -0.54 8.30
CA GLU A 60 4.46 0.00 9.53
C GLU A 60 3.57 -0.27 10.74
N GLY A 61 2.26 -0.18 10.58
CA GLY A 61 1.30 -0.42 11.64
C GLY A 61 1.23 -1.91 11.99
N ILE A 62 0.80 -2.70 11.02
CA ILE A 62 0.55 -4.13 11.18
C ILE A 62 1.87 -4.90 11.19
N PHE A 63 2.81 -4.65 10.29
CA PHE A 63 3.99 -5.53 10.18
C PHE A 63 5.28 -4.97 10.82
N GLY A 64 5.25 -3.74 11.34
CA GLY A 64 6.44 -3.07 11.86
C GLY A 64 7.53 -2.79 10.80
N LYS A 65 7.22 -2.95 9.50
CA LYS A 65 8.16 -2.77 8.38
C LYS A 65 8.00 -1.38 7.76
N LYS A 66 9.10 -0.63 7.73
CA LYS A 66 9.14 0.78 7.28
C LYS A 66 9.85 0.94 5.94
N GLY A 67 9.63 2.10 5.31
CA GLY A 67 10.36 2.52 4.11
C GLY A 67 10.28 1.52 2.95
N LEU A 68 11.35 1.43 2.16
CA LEU A 68 11.41 0.53 1.01
C LEU A 68 11.14 -0.93 1.40
N THR A 69 11.71 -1.43 2.50
CA THR A 69 11.49 -2.82 2.95
C THR A 69 10.02 -3.11 3.24
N GLY A 70 9.31 -2.17 3.90
CA GLY A 70 7.87 -2.28 4.10
C GLY A 70 7.13 -2.30 2.77
N PHE A 71 7.44 -1.35 1.89
CA PHE A 71 6.79 -1.27 0.59
C PHE A 71 6.98 -2.52 -0.28
N THR A 72 8.21 -3.04 -0.40
CA THR A 72 8.50 -4.30 -1.10
C THR A 72 7.73 -5.46 -0.50
N PHE A 73 7.65 -5.56 0.83
CA PHE A 73 6.87 -6.59 1.52
C PHE A 73 5.38 -6.49 1.17
N PHE A 74 4.81 -5.28 1.13
CA PHE A 74 3.42 -5.07 0.76
C PHE A 74 3.14 -5.56 -0.66
N LEU A 75 3.97 -5.16 -1.62
CA LEU A 75 3.83 -5.57 -3.02
C LEU A 75 3.86 -7.09 -3.14
N LYS A 76 4.90 -7.71 -2.58
CA LYS A 76 5.09 -9.17 -2.64
C LYS A 76 3.93 -9.95 -2.02
N SER A 77 3.41 -9.47 -0.89
CA SER A 77 2.40 -10.20 -0.11
C SER A 77 0.99 -10.01 -0.68
N PHE A 78 0.67 -8.82 -1.18
CA PHE A 78 -0.72 -8.43 -1.47
C PHE A 78 -0.99 -8.06 -2.93
N ILE A 79 0.00 -7.55 -3.65
CA ILE A 79 -0.20 -7.01 -5.01
C ILE A 79 0.29 -7.98 -6.08
N ASP A 80 1.46 -8.57 -5.87
CA ASP A 80 2.10 -9.44 -6.86
C ASP A 80 1.18 -10.60 -7.26
N SER A 81 1.26 -10.95 -8.54
CA SER A 81 0.50 -12.04 -9.15
C SER A 81 1.35 -12.82 -10.14
N THR A 82 0.80 -13.93 -10.62
CA THR A 82 1.45 -14.79 -11.63
C THR A 82 1.32 -14.26 -13.06
N ASP A 83 0.57 -13.17 -13.27
CA ASP A 83 0.42 -12.56 -14.58
C ASP A 83 1.76 -11.92 -15.02
N ASP A 84 2.01 -11.89 -16.32
CA ASP A 84 3.29 -11.39 -16.87
C ASP A 84 3.58 -9.93 -16.47
N GLY A 85 4.79 -9.70 -15.94
CA GLY A 85 5.23 -8.43 -15.38
C GLY A 85 4.39 -7.91 -14.22
N CYS A 86 3.59 -8.74 -13.54
CA CYS A 86 2.81 -8.33 -12.37
C CYS A 86 3.50 -8.69 -11.02
N ASP A 87 4.81 -8.89 -11.04
CA ASP A 87 5.72 -9.06 -9.90
C ASP A 87 6.34 -7.71 -9.50
N PHE A 88 5.49 -6.72 -9.21
CA PHE A 88 5.89 -5.34 -8.91
C PHE A 88 6.89 -5.21 -7.75
N SER A 89 6.94 -6.18 -6.84
CA SER A 89 7.95 -6.19 -5.77
C SER A 89 9.39 -6.20 -6.30
N THR A 90 9.63 -6.69 -7.51
CA THR A 90 10.96 -6.71 -8.17
C THR A 90 11.45 -5.31 -8.55
N ILE A 91 10.52 -4.41 -8.88
CA ILE A 91 10.79 -3.00 -9.21
C ILE A 91 10.34 -2.04 -8.09
N ALA A 92 10.21 -2.56 -6.86
CA ALA A 92 9.74 -1.79 -5.71
C ALA A 92 10.62 -0.56 -5.42
N ALA A 93 11.93 -0.69 -5.63
CA ALA A 93 12.89 0.41 -5.44
C ALA A 93 12.60 1.55 -6.41
N ASP A 94 12.38 1.24 -7.69
CA ASP A 94 12.07 2.22 -8.73
C ASP A 94 10.75 2.94 -8.46
N ILE A 95 9.69 2.19 -8.10
CA ILE A 95 8.40 2.78 -7.73
C ILE A 95 8.52 3.65 -6.47
N HIS A 96 9.27 3.20 -5.46
CA HIS A 96 9.49 3.94 -4.22
C HIS A 96 10.26 5.24 -4.46
N GLN A 97 11.30 5.20 -5.29
CA GLN A 97 12.09 6.37 -5.68
C GLN A 97 11.24 7.34 -6.52
N HIS A 98 10.41 6.83 -7.42
CA HIS A 98 9.50 7.63 -8.23
C HIS A 98 8.58 8.49 -7.39
N ARG A 99 8.06 7.97 -6.26
CA ARG A 99 7.31 8.79 -5.31
C ARG A 99 8.10 9.99 -4.80
N ASN A 100 9.38 9.79 -4.44
CA ASN A 100 10.20 10.89 -3.91
C ASN A 100 10.43 11.96 -4.97
N ILE A 101 10.59 11.54 -6.23
CA ILE A 101 10.76 12.45 -7.37
C ILE A 101 9.50 13.26 -7.59
N ILE A 102 8.34 12.59 -7.67
CA ILE A 102 7.04 13.24 -7.78
C ILE A 102 6.84 14.26 -6.65
N ALA A 103 7.15 13.88 -5.42
CA ALA A 103 6.87 14.69 -4.24
C ALA A 103 7.85 15.85 -4.03
N HIS A 104 9.11 15.73 -4.45
CA HIS A 104 10.18 16.64 -4.01
C HIS A 104 11.17 17.07 -5.10
N GLN A 105 11.24 16.40 -6.25
CA GLN A 105 12.31 16.61 -7.24
C GLN A 105 11.78 16.73 -8.68
N TRP A 106 10.58 17.31 -8.84
CA TRP A 106 9.89 17.39 -10.13
C TRP A 106 10.72 18.05 -11.25
N LEU A 107 11.57 19.02 -10.92
CA LEU A 107 12.43 19.71 -11.89
C LEU A 107 13.59 18.84 -12.41
N SER A 108 13.91 17.75 -11.72
CA SER A 108 15.02 16.83 -12.07
C SER A 108 14.53 15.52 -12.69
N VAL A 109 13.26 15.45 -13.10
CA VAL A 109 12.60 14.21 -13.61
C VAL A 109 13.31 13.64 -14.85
N SER A 110 14.00 14.47 -15.63
CA SER A 110 14.72 14.06 -16.86
C SER A 110 15.85 13.05 -16.66
N GLY A 111 16.30 12.82 -15.42
CA GLY A 111 17.34 11.82 -15.10
C GLY A 111 16.83 10.43 -14.73
N TYR A 112 15.51 10.18 -14.75
CA TYR A 112 14.95 8.95 -14.21
C TYR A 112 14.38 8.00 -15.26
N HIS A 113 14.56 6.72 -14.98
CA HIS A 113 14.33 5.61 -15.88
C HIS A 113 12.98 4.91 -15.64
N LEU A 114 11.97 5.61 -15.12
CA LEU A 114 10.61 5.05 -14.96
C LEU A 114 9.62 5.78 -15.85
N GLY A 115 9.11 5.09 -16.86
CA GLY A 115 8.07 5.54 -17.78
C GLY A 115 6.71 4.89 -17.52
N TYR A 116 5.64 5.51 -18.03
CA TYR A 116 4.31 4.92 -18.02
C TYR A 116 3.94 4.40 -19.41
N ASP A 117 3.40 3.19 -19.45
CA ASP A 117 2.77 2.63 -20.64
C ASP A 117 1.41 2.05 -20.22
N PHE A 118 0.35 2.75 -20.60
CA PHE A 118 -1.02 2.41 -20.21
C PHE A 118 -1.61 1.26 -21.02
N GLU A 119 -1.05 1.00 -22.22
CA GLU A 119 -1.60 0.05 -23.18
C GLU A 119 -0.90 -1.31 -23.12
N MET A 120 0.29 -1.38 -22.51
CA MET A 120 1.02 -2.64 -22.43
C MET A 120 0.26 -3.71 -21.63
N LYS A 121 0.35 -4.95 -22.13
CA LYS A 121 -0.31 -6.11 -21.52
C LYS A 121 0.41 -6.60 -20.26
N LYS A 122 1.67 -6.26 -20.03
CA LYS A 122 2.42 -6.61 -18.82
C LYS A 122 2.15 -5.61 -17.69
N GLY A 123 2.44 -5.96 -16.44
CA GLY A 123 2.41 -4.98 -15.35
C GLY A 123 3.60 -4.01 -15.36
N TRP A 124 4.80 -4.52 -15.67
CA TRP A 124 5.99 -3.74 -15.99
C TRP A 124 6.84 -4.47 -17.04
N ASP A 125 7.73 -3.74 -17.71
CA ASP A 125 8.69 -4.28 -18.67
C ASP A 125 9.94 -3.38 -18.71
N LYS A 126 11.11 -3.96 -18.96
CA LYS A 126 12.35 -3.17 -19.12
C LYS A 126 12.68 -3.03 -20.60
N ARG A 127 12.76 -1.79 -21.08
CA ARG A 127 13.06 -1.45 -22.48
C ARG A 127 14.32 -0.58 -22.51
N GLY A 128 15.46 -1.20 -22.81
CA GLY A 128 16.77 -0.57 -22.63
C GLY A 128 17.01 -0.31 -21.14
N ASP A 129 17.40 0.92 -20.80
CA ASP A 129 17.62 1.32 -19.40
C ASP A 129 16.35 1.76 -18.68
N THR A 130 15.23 1.91 -19.39
CA THR A 130 13.96 2.41 -18.82
C THR A 130 13.02 1.27 -18.45
N ILE A 131 12.50 1.32 -17.23
CA ILE A 131 11.39 0.50 -16.77
C ILE A 131 10.10 1.20 -17.21
N PHE A 132 9.28 0.51 -18.00
CA PHE A 132 7.93 0.93 -18.33
C PHE A 132 6.95 0.21 -17.41
N PHE A 133 6.05 0.98 -16.81
CA PHE A 133 5.11 0.53 -15.80
C PHE A 133 3.67 0.79 -16.26
N ASN A 134 2.77 -0.18 -16.07
CA ASN A 134 1.35 -0.03 -16.34
C ASN A 134 0.60 0.30 -15.03
N PRO A 135 0.28 1.58 -14.79
CA PRO A 135 -0.42 1.99 -13.56
C PRO A 135 -1.85 1.46 -13.47
N ILE A 136 -2.51 1.17 -14.60
CA ILE A 136 -3.86 0.60 -14.63
C ILE A 136 -3.84 -0.81 -14.05
N LYS A 137 -2.89 -1.64 -14.48
CA LYS A 137 -2.73 -3.01 -13.95
C LYS A 137 -2.34 -3.01 -12.48
N TYR A 138 -1.41 -2.15 -12.10
CA TYR A 138 -1.02 -1.98 -10.70
C TYR A 138 -2.21 -1.60 -9.81
N HIS A 139 -3.03 -0.62 -10.23
CA HIS A 139 -4.25 -0.23 -9.53
C HIS A 139 -5.30 -1.34 -9.48
N ALA A 140 -5.46 -2.09 -10.58
CA ALA A 140 -6.39 -3.21 -10.62
C ALA A 140 -6.03 -4.32 -9.61
N LEU A 141 -4.74 -4.68 -9.52
CA LEU A 141 -4.27 -5.64 -8.51
C LEU A 141 -4.40 -5.10 -7.09
N TYR A 142 -4.15 -3.81 -6.89
CA TYR A 142 -4.42 -3.14 -5.62
C TYR A 142 -5.90 -3.25 -5.21
N LYS A 143 -6.84 -2.94 -6.12
CA LYS A 143 -8.27 -3.11 -5.85
C LYS A 143 -8.61 -4.56 -5.54
N LYS A 144 -8.03 -5.51 -6.28
CA LYS A 144 -8.23 -6.94 -6.05
C LYS A 144 -7.73 -7.35 -4.66
N ALA A 145 -6.62 -6.80 -4.20
CA ALA A 145 -6.07 -7.07 -2.86
C ALA A 145 -7.04 -6.69 -1.74
N PHE A 146 -7.87 -5.64 -1.94
CA PHE A 146 -8.89 -5.17 -0.99
C PHE A 146 -10.31 -5.66 -1.28
N SER A 147 -10.53 -6.44 -2.34
CA SER A 147 -11.85 -7.05 -2.61
C SER A 147 -12.29 -7.99 -1.47
N ALA A 148 -13.56 -8.40 -1.44
CA ALA A 148 -14.10 -9.22 -0.34
C ALA A 148 -13.31 -10.52 -0.05
N SER A 149 -12.67 -11.10 -1.06
CA SER A 149 -11.78 -12.28 -0.94
C SER A 149 -10.30 -11.94 -1.14
N GLY A 150 -9.97 -10.66 -1.10
CA GLY A 150 -8.65 -10.11 -1.35
C GLY A 150 -7.61 -10.54 -0.32
N LYS A 151 -6.35 -10.61 -0.76
CA LYS A 151 -5.22 -11.06 0.08
C LYS A 151 -5.03 -10.21 1.33
N ILE A 152 -5.48 -8.95 1.34
CA ILE A 152 -5.28 -8.07 2.49
C ILE A 152 -6.09 -8.51 3.71
N TRP A 153 -7.21 -9.20 3.51
CA TRP A 153 -8.07 -9.72 4.59
C TRP A 153 -7.61 -11.07 5.14
N LYS A 154 -6.45 -11.54 4.66
CA LYS A 154 -5.79 -12.77 5.10
C LYS A 154 -4.44 -12.46 5.74
N TYR A 155 -4.29 -11.22 6.23
CA TYR A 155 -3.03 -10.69 6.76
C TYR A 155 -2.56 -11.44 8.01
N GLU A 156 -3.50 -12.02 8.76
CA GLU A 156 -3.25 -12.84 9.93
C GLU A 156 -2.39 -14.07 9.63
N ASN A 157 -2.45 -14.60 8.40
CA ASN A 157 -1.58 -15.70 7.97
C ASN A 157 -0.10 -15.30 7.85
N LEU A 158 0.20 -14.00 7.93
CA LEU A 158 1.55 -13.45 7.86
C LEU A 158 2.08 -13.02 9.24
N LEU A 159 1.32 -13.25 10.31
CA LEU A 159 1.67 -12.86 11.67
C LEU A 159 1.74 -14.09 12.58
N SER A 160 2.76 -14.15 13.42
CA SER A 160 2.69 -14.99 14.63
C SER A 160 1.77 -14.35 15.67
N GLU A 161 1.37 -15.09 16.69
CA GLU A 161 0.59 -14.56 17.82
C GLU A 161 1.33 -13.39 18.50
N LYS A 162 2.65 -13.52 18.68
CA LYS A 162 3.50 -12.45 19.20
C LYS A 162 3.46 -11.23 18.29
N ASP A 163 3.62 -11.42 16.97
CA ASP A 163 3.58 -10.30 16.03
C ASP A 163 2.24 -9.59 16.06
N ALA A 164 1.13 -10.31 16.23
CA ALA A 164 -0.20 -9.72 16.35
C ALA A 164 -0.31 -8.81 17.59
N VAL A 165 0.20 -9.25 18.75
CA VAL A 165 0.26 -8.42 19.97
C VAL A 165 1.14 -7.20 19.76
N ASP A 166 2.33 -7.37 19.16
CA ASP A 166 3.22 -6.24 18.87
C ASP A 166 2.59 -5.24 17.89
N SER A 167 1.80 -5.73 16.93
CA SER A 167 1.03 -4.91 15.98
C SER A 167 0.00 -4.05 16.67
N LYS A 168 -0.77 -4.66 17.59
CA LYS A 168 -1.74 -3.94 18.41
C LYS A 168 -1.08 -2.81 19.17
N ASN A 169 0.03 -3.08 19.86
CA ASN A 169 0.75 -2.11 20.66
C ASN A 169 1.24 -0.93 19.80
N ARG A 170 1.87 -1.21 18.64
CA ARG A 170 2.30 -0.16 17.68
C ARG A 170 1.16 0.72 17.21
N LEU A 171 0.01 0.12 16.90
CA LEU A 171 -1.15 0.86 16.39
C LEU A 171 -1.78 1.73 17.47
N ILE A 172 -1.88 1.23 18.71
CA ILE A 172 -2.37 2.00 19.86
C ILE A 172 -1.42 3.17 20.15
N GLU A 173 -0.11 2.94 20.22
CA GLU A 173 0.89 3.99 20.44
C GLU A 173 0.79 5.10 19.37
N LYS A 174 0.61 4.72 18.10
CA LYS A 174 0.39 5.67 17.00
C LYS A 174 -0.94 6.44 17.15
N TYR A 175 -1.98 5.80 17.68
CA TYR A 175 -3.30 6.41 17.90
C TYR A 175 -3.30 7.39 19.08
N GLU A 176 -2.53 7.13 20.13
CA GLU A 176 -2.43 7.97 21.33
C GLU A 176 -1.56 9.21 21.12
N ARG A 177 -0.49 9.11 20.31
CA ARG A 177 0.43 10.21 20.02
C ARG A 177 -0.14 11.30 19.09
N ARG A 178 -1.37 11.14 18.59
CA ARG A 178 -2.06 12.07 17.69
C ARG A 178 -3.41 12.48 18.26
#